data_AF-A0A6L3XPE4-F1
#
_entry.id   AF-A0A6L3XPE4-F1
#
_cell.length_a   1.000
_cell.length_b   1.000
_cell.length_c   1.000
_cell.angle_alpha   90.00
_cell.angle_beta   90.00
_cell.angle_gamma   90.00
#
_symmetry.space_group_name_H-M   'P 1'
#
loop_
_entity.id
_entity.type
_entity.pdbx_description
1 polymer ?
#
loop_
_entity_poly.entity_id
_entity_poly.type
_entity_poly.pdbx_seq_one_letter_code
_entity_poly.pdbx_strand_id
1 'polypeptide(L)'
;MQHDTFVVKQSFLQWLHKRSNPRLIVNFCFIVVLIFSTLLTWREVVVLEDAYISSQRNHLETVASALDRQLQFSVDKILFFRHSMRDALETPLAFGVLHDAVKRFAHLRTSPSWQIAVDKQRTLPINGVSDAFVEKTTLLNRDDEYLDNELSAALEVGYLLRLASSPSRNEERVIYVSRAGFFLETDTPGNSSDIVQRYYHLVTQPWFTQQSERENRARAVRWFISPPSTFVGKKPLITASVPVYYNHVWYGVVAMDFTFATLRRLLVEA
;
A
#
# COMPACT_ATOMS: atom_id res chain seq x y z
N MET A 1 35.79 65.41 38.29
CA MET A 1 34.55 65.84 37.59
C MET A 1 33.49 64.74 37.73
N GLN A 2 32.95 64.57 38.94
CA GLN A 2 32.11 63.42 39.31
C GLN A 2 30.96 63.86 40.26
N HIS A 3 30.53 65.12 40.13
CA HIS A 3 29.49 65.74 40.96
C HIS A 3 28.20 66.05 40.19
N ASP A 4 28.21 66.04 38.85
CA ASP A 4 27.04 66.45 38.06
C ASP A 4 26.05 65.31 37.74
N THR A 5 26.48 64.04 37.76
CA THR A 5 25.60 62.91 37.42
C THR A 5 24.73 62.42 38.58
N PHE A 6 25.16 62.62 39.83
CA PHE A 6 24.40 62.21 41.02
C PHE A 6 23.24 63.18 41.32
N VAL A 7 23.45 64.48 41.13
CA VAL A 7 22.45 65.52 41.44
C VAL A 7 21.24 65.45 40.50
N VAL A 8 21.44 65.08 39.22
CA VAL A 8 20.34 64.93 38.25
C VAL A 8 19.47 63.71 38.58
N LYS A 9 20.07 62.60 39.04
CA LYS A 9 19.31 61.40 39.43
C LYS A 9 18.52 61.63 40.72
N GLN A 10 19.09 62.37 41.67
CA GLN A 10 18.44 62.71 42.93
C GLN A 10 17.34 63.78 42.76
N SER A 11 17.54 64.75 41.86
CA SER A 11 16.53 65.77 41.54
C SER A 11 15.34 65.19 40.79
N PHE A 12 15.56 64.21 39.90
CA PHE A 12 14.47 63.52 39.21
C PHE A 12 13.63 62.66 40.17
N LEU A 13 14.28 61.94 41.10
CA LEU A 13 13.61 61.18 42.16
C LEU A 13 12.85 62.08 43.14
N GLN A 14 13.43 63.22 43.54
CA GLN A 14 12.76 64.19 44.43
C GLN A 14 11.62 64.94 43.74
N TRP A 15 11.72 65.19 42.43
CA TRP A 15 10.65 65.78 41.63
C TRP A 15 9.46 64.81 41.44
N LEU A 16 9.74 63.51 41.28
CA LEU A 16 8.73 62.45 41.32
C LEU A 16 8.05 62.36 42.68
N HIS A 17 8.80 62.50 43.77
CA HIS A 17 8.25 62.38 45.12
C HIS A 17 7.34 63.57 45.49
N LYS A 18 7.70 64.80 45.08
CA LYS A 18 6.98 66.04 45.42
C LYS A 18 5.69 66.27 44.61
N ARG A 19 5.45 65.46 43.56
CA ARG A 19 4.21 65.47 42.74
C ARG A 19 3.37 64.19 42.89
N SER A 20 3.63 63.42 43.94
CA SER A 20 2.94 62.17 44.27
C SER A 20 1.48 62.43 44.68
N ASN A 21 0.62 62.67 43.69
CA ASN A 21 -0.77 62.32 43.86
C ASN A 21 -0.82 60.79 44.00
N PRO A 22 -1.29 60.24 45.15
CA PRO A 22 -1.33 58.79 45.35
C PRO A 22 -2.11 58.08 44.22
N ARG A 23 -3.07 58.78 43.60
CA ARG A 23 -3.82 58.33 42.42
C ARG A 23 -2.96 58.09 41.17
N LEU A 24 -1.91 58.89 40.93
CA LEU A 24 -1.05 58.76 39.74
C LEU A 24 -0.07 57.60 39.87
N ILE A 25 0.50 57.39 41.06
CA ILE A 25 1.41 56.27 41.33
C ILE A 25 0.67 54.94 41.19
N VAL A 26 -0.55 54.86 41.74
CA VAL A 26 -1.39 53.67 41.60
C VAL A 26 -1.74 53.41 40.14
N ASN A 27 -2.11 54.44 39.38
CA ASN A 27 -2.43 54.28 37.97
C ASN A 27 -1.21 53.85 37.12
N PHE A 28 -0.02 54.39 37.43
CA PHE A 28 1.22 54.00 36.74
C PHE A 28 1.61 52.55 37.04
N CYS A 29 1.51 52.13 38.31
CA CYS A 29 1.77 50.74 38.70
C CYS A 29 0.77 49.79 38.01
N PHE A 30 -0.51 50.17 37.94
CA PHE A 30 -1.52 49.40 37.23
C PHE A 30 -1.22 49.26 35.74
N ILE A 31 -0.80 50.34 35.06
CA ILE A 31 -0.41 50.30 33.64
C ILE A 31 0.80 49.39 33.43
N VAL A 32 1.81 49.48 34.28
CA VAL A 32 3.02 48.65 34.19
C VAL A 32 2.65 47.17 34.37
N VAL A 33 1.88 46.83 35.40
CA VAL A 33 1.40 45.46 35.65
C VAL A 33 0.55 44.96 34.48
N LEU A 34 -0.31 45.80 33.91
CA LEU A 34 -1.14 45.45 32.77
C LEU A 34 -0.28 45.13 31.54
N ILE A 35 0.72 45.97 31.23
CA ILE A 35 1.66 45.73 30.13
C ILE A 35 2.43 44.42 30.33
N PHE A 36 2.98 44.17 31.53
CA PHE A 36 3.69 42.94 31.81
C PHE A 36 2.77 41.71 31.74
N SER A 37 1.53 41.81 32.23
CA SER A 37 0.53 40.74 32.12
C SER A 37 0.21 40.41 30.66
N THR A 38 -0.02 41.43 29.81
CA THR A 38 -0.28 41.24 28.38
C THR A 38 0.93 40.66 27.64
N LEU A 39 2.15 41.07 27.97
CA LEU A 39 3.37 40.53 27.38
C LEU A 39 3.62 39.06 27.80
N LEU A 40 3.31 38.72 29.04
CA LEU A 40 3.44 37.35 29.54
C LEU A 40 2.43 36.41 28.88
N THR A 41 1.15 36.82 28.77
CA THR A 41 0.12 36.00 28.10
C THR A 41 0.38 35.88 26.61
N TRP A 42 0.86 36.94 25.95
CA TRP A 42 1.25 36.86 24.53
C TRP A 42 2.41 35.88 24.31
N ARG A 43 3.46 35.95 25.13
CA ARG A 43 4.59 35.02 25.04
C ARG A 43 4.14 33.58 25.25
N GLU A 44 3.27 33.34 26.23
CA GLU A 44 2.74 32.01 26.51
C GLU A 44 1.91 31.48 25.33
N VAL A 45 1.07 32.32 24.71
CA VAL A 45 0.30 31.97 23.51
C VAL A 45 1.20 31.65 22.31
N VAL A 46 2.23 32.47 22.05
CA VAL A 46 3.16 32.22 20.92
C VAL A 46 3.96 30.93 21.14
N VAL A 47 4.43 30.68 22.37
CA VAL A 47 5.15 29.43 22.69
C VAL A 47 4.24 28.21 22.56
N LEU A 48 2.96 28.33 22.93
CA LEU A 48 1.97 27.27 22.74
C LEU A 48 1.65 27.04 21.26
N GLU A 49 1.56 28.10 20.47
CA GLU A 49 1.31 28.01 19.03
C GLU A 49 2.50 27.37 18.30
N ASP A 50 3.73 27.77 18.61
CA ASP A 50 4.94 27.17 18.04
C ASP A 50 5.10 25.70 18.44
N ALA A 51 4.83 25.35 19.71
CA ALA A 51 4.85 23.97 20.18
C ALA A 51 3.73 23.12 19.54
N TYR A 52 2.54 23.70 19.36
CA TYR A 52 1.41 23.03 18.71
C TYR A 52 1.66 22.82 17.21
N ILE A 53 2.16 23.83 16.49
CA ILE A 53 2.51 23.74 15.08
C ILE A 53 3.67 22.75 14.87
N SER A 54 4.69 22.79 15.73
CA SER A 54 5.79 21.83 15.69
C SER A 54 5.32 20.41 15.99
N SER A 55 4.38 20.22 16.92
CA SER A 55 3.82 18.90 17.23
C SER A 55 2.97 18.36 16.08
N GLN A 56 2.17 19.20 15.40
CA GLN A 56 1.39 18.77 14.24
C GLN A 56 2.29 18.43 13.06
N ARG A 57 3.33 19.23 12.80
CA ARG A 57 4.32 18.92 11.76
C ARG A 57 5.07 17.63 12.04
N ASN A 58 5.58 17.45 13.26
CA ASN A 58 6.28 16.23 13.64
C ASN A 58 5.37 14.99 13.57
N HIS A 59 4.09 15.13 13.94
CA HIS A 59 3.12 14.06 13.79
C HIS A 59 2.85 13.72 12.32
N LEU A 60 2.68 14.72 11.46
CA LEU A 60 2.48 14.50 10.01
C LEU A 60 3.72 13.89 9.34
N GLU A 61 4.93 14.32 9.71
CA GLU A 61 6.18 13.75 9.21
C GLU A 61 6.35 12.29 9.64
N THR A 62 5.99 11.96 10.88
CA THR A 62 6.03 10.59 11.39
C THR A 62 5.06 9.69 10.61
N VAL A 63 3.79 10.13 10.48
CA VAL A 63 2.76 9.40 9.73
C VAL A 63 3.15 9.23 8.26
N ALA A 64 3.69 10.27 7.63
CA ALA A 64 4.14 10.20 6.23
C ALA A 64 5.31 9.23 6.06
N SER A 65 6.30 9.26 6.95
CA SER A 65 7.47 8.38 6.87
C SER A 65 7.10 6.91 7.06
N ALA A 66 6.23 6.59 8.01
CA ALA A 66 5.84 5.21 8.23
C ALA A 66 4.82 4.69 7.19
N LEU A 67 3.97 5.56 6.63
CA LEU A 67 3.23 5.23 5.41
C LEU A 67 4.16 4.87 4.26
N ASP A 68 5.18 5.69 4.00
CA ASP A 68 6.15 5.45 2.93
C ASP A 68 6.87 4.12 3.11
N ARG A 69 7.37 3.82 4.33
CA ARG A 69 7.98 2.51 4.64
C ARG A 69 7.04 1.34 4.37
N GLN A 70 5.77 1.47 4.72
CA GLN A 70 4.79 0.41 4.52
C GLN A 70 4.39 0.23 3.05
N LEU A 71 4.27 1.33 2.30
CA LEU A 71 4.09 1.27 0.85
C LEU A 71 5.30 0.63 0.18
N GLN A 72 6.52 1.00 0.59
CA GLN A 72 7.75 0.39 0.13
C GLN A 72 7.77 -1.11 0.43
N PHE A 73 7.47 -1.53 1.67
CA PHE A 73 7.37 -2.95 2.03
C PHE A 73 6.37 -3.71 1.14
N SER A 74 5.22 -3.10 0.87
CA SER A 74 4.16 -3.68 0.03
C SER A 74 4.61 -3.83 -1.43
N VAL A 75 5.32 -2.81 -1.94
CA VAL A 75 5.96 -2.82 -3.26
C VAL A 75 7.03 -3.91 -3.31
N ASP A 76 7.93 -3.96 -2.34
CA ASP A 76 9.00 -4.97 -2.28
C ASP A 76 8.43 -6.39 -2.29
N LYS A 77 7.33 -6.61 -1.56
CA LYS A 77 6.63 -7.89 -1.53
C LYS A 77 6.03 -8.27 -2.88
N ILE A 78 5.36 -7.35 -3.58
CA ILE A 78 4.81 -7.65 -4.92
C ILE A 78 5.93 -7.87 -5.95
N LEU A 79 7.01 -7.10 -5.83
CA LEU A 79 8.19 -7.23 -6.67
C LEU A 79 8.91 -8.56 -6.42
N PHE A 80 9.02 -8.99 -5.17
CA PHE A 80 9.54 -10.31 -4.81
C PHE A 80 8.77 -11.41 -5.54
N PHE A 81 7.44 -11.41 -5.50
CA PHE A 81 6.65 -12.43 -6.21
C PHE A 81 6.82 -12.37 -7.73
N ARG A 82 6.90 -11.17 -8.32
CA ARG A 82 7.20 -11.01 -9.74
C ARG A 82 8.58 -11.60 -10.09
N HIS A 83 9.59 -11.36 -9.24
CA HIS A 83 10.93 -11.89 -9.44
C HIS A 83 10.94 -13.41 -9.31
N SER A 84 10.29 -13.97 -8.27
CA SER A 84 10.15 -15.42 -8.13
C SER A 84 9.46 -16.05 -9.34
N MET A 85 8.42 -15.41 -9.89
CA MET A 85 7.74 -15.91 -11.09
C MET A 85 8.65 -15.89 -12.31
N ARG A 86 9.42 -14.82 -12.50
CA ARG A 86 10.40 -14.74 -13.59
C ARG A 86 11.48 -15.81 -13.45
N ASP A 87 12.02 -15.98 -12.25
CA ASP A 87 13.10 -16.93 -11.99
C ASP A 87 12.60 -18.38 -12.13
N ALA A 88 11.35 -18.67 -11.75
CA ALA A 88 10.71 -19.97 -11.98
C ALA A 88 10.37 -20.23 -13.47
N LEU A 89 10.13 -19.18 -14.27
CA LEU A 89 9.98 -19.29 -15.72
C LEU A 89 11.31 -19.58 -16.43
N GLU A 90 12.41 -19.00 -15.92
CA GLU A 90 13.77 -19.20 -16.46
C GLU A 90 14.36 -20.56 -16.06
N THR A 91 14.18 -20.94 -14.80
CA THR A 91 14.69 -22.18 -14.22
C THR A 91 13.59 -22.88 -13.42
N PRO A 92 12.68 -23.61 -14.07
CA PRO A 92 11.58 -24.27 -13.37
C PRO A 92 12.09 -25.37 -12.45
N LEU A 93 11.53 -25.47 -11.25
CA LEU A 93 11.86 -26.57 -10.36
C LEU A 93 11.40 -27.90 -10.93
N ALA A 94 12.34 -28.83 -11.11
CA ALA A 94 12.09 -30.16 -11.66
C ALA A 94 11.47 -31.13 -10.62
N PHE A 95 10.37 -30.75 -9.98
CA PHE A 95 9.63 -31.64 -9.08
C PHE A 95 8.63 -32.49 -9.87
N GLY A 96 8.65 -33.82 -9.68
CA GLY A 96 7.70 -34.72 -10.36
C GLY A 96 6.22 -34.38 -10.12
N VAL A 97 5.92 -33.78 -8.96
CA VAL A 97 4.56 -33.36 -8.61
C VAL A 97 4.05 -32.20 -9.48
N LEU A 98 4.95 -31.30 -9.92
CA LEU A 98 4.59 -30.22 -10.85
C LEU A 98 4.31 -30.78 -12.25
N HIS A 99 5.13 -31.74 -12.70
CA HIS A 99 4.92 -32.43 -13.97
C HIS A 99 3.57 -33.14 -14.05
N ASP A 100 3.17 -33.82 -12.97
CA ASP A 100 1.86 -34.48 -12.90
C ASP A 100 0.71 -33.48 -12.94
N ALA A 101 0.88 -32.29 -12.37
CA ALA A 101 -0.11 -31.22 -12.42
C ALA A 101 -0.27 -30.68 -13.86
N VAL A 102 0.83 -30.46 -14.58
CA VAL A 102 0.82 -30.05 -15.99
C VAL A 102 0.14 -31.11 -16.88
N LYS A 103 0.43 -32.40 -16.67
CA LYS A 103 -0.28 -33.48 -17.39
C LYS A 103 -1.77 -33.49 -17.12
N ARG A 104 -2.20 -33.25 -15.87
CA ARG A 104 -3.64 -33.16 -15.54
C ARG A 104 -4.30 -31.99 -16.26
N PHE A 105 -3.61 -30.86 -16.39
CA PHE A 105 -4.13 -29.71 -17.14
C PHE A 105 -4.47 -30.07 -18.60
N ALA A 106 -3.64 -30.86 -19.29
CA ALA A 106 -3.89 -31.25 -20.68
C ALA A 106 -5.24 -31.96 -20.88
N HIS A 107 -5.75 -32.67 -19.87
CA HIS A 107 -7.06 -33.31 -19.89
C HIS A 107 -8.21 -32.39 -19.48
N LEU A 108 -7.91 -31.30 -18.77
CA LEU A 108 -8.88 -30.37 -18.21
C LEU A 108 -9.09 -29.12 -19.08
N ARG A 109 -8.17 -28.80 -20.00
CA ARG A 109 -8.16 -27.56 -20.80
C ARG A 109 -9.43 -27.30 -21.62
N THR A 110 -10.19 -28.34 -21.96
CA THR A 110 -11.48 -28.22 -22.68
C THR A 110 -12.69 -28.03 -21.75
N SER A 111 -12.53 -28.30 -20.44
CA SER A 111 -13.61 -28.15 -19.47
C SER A 111 -13.90 -26.66 -19.23
N PRO A 112 -15.19 -26.25 -19.12
CA PRO A 112 -15.57 -24.83 -18.98
C PRO A 112 -14.84 -24.12 -17.84
N SER A 113 -14.66 -24.81 -16.72
CA SER A 113 -13.78 -24.44 -15.62
C SER A 113 -13.02 -25.67 -15.13
N TRP A 114 -11.85 -25.43 -14.56
CA TRP A 114 -11.02 -26.47 -13.97
C TRP A 114 -10.26 -25.93 -12.77
N GLN A 115 -9.86 -26.82 -11.87
CA GLN A 115 -9.03 -26.52 -10.72
C GLN A 115 -7.99 -27.62 -10.53
N ILE A 116 -6.73 -27.23 -10.32
CA ILE A 116 -5.63 -28.16 -10.02
C ILE A 116 -5.07 -27.77 -8.65
N ALA A 117 -5.20 -28.69 -7.71
CA ALA A 117 -4.58 -28.58 -6.39
C ALA A 117 -3.59 -29.73 -6.21
N VAL A 118 -2.34 -29.38 -5.90
CA VAL A 118 -1.27 -30.35 -5.66
C VAL A 118 -1.35 -30.88 -4.23
N ASP A 119 -1.35 -29.98 -3.24
CA ASP A 119 -1.51 -30.27 -1.82
C ASP A 119 -2.42 -29.20 -1.21
N LYS A 120 -3.61 -29.60 -0.73
CA LYS A 120 -4.61 -28.67 -0.18
C LYS A 120 -4.14 -27.92 1.07
N GLN A 121 -3.15 -28.44 1.79
CA GLN A 121 -2.63 -27.82 3.00
C GLN A 121 -1.47 -26.85 2.69
N ARG A 122 -0.64 -27.21 1.70
CA ARG A 122 0.64 -26.55 1.43
C ARG A 122 0.69 -25.70 0.17
N THR A 123 -0.24 -25.88 -0.77
CA THR A 123 -0.27 -25.15 -2.03
C THR A 123 -1.57 -24.37 -2.20
N LEU A 124 -1.50 -23.30 -3.00
CA LEU A 124 -2.71 -22.64 -3.51
C LEU A 124 -3.22 -23.42 -4.72
N PRO A 125 -4.54 -23.64 -4.85
CA PRO A 125 -5.09 -24.23 -6.05
C PRO A 125 -4.94 -23.26 -7.24
N ILE A 126 -4.63 -23.80 -8.41
CA ILE A 126 -4.75 -23.07 -9.67
C ILE A 126 -6.15 -23.26 -10.20
N ASN A 127 -6.82 -22.16 -10.52
CA ASN A 127 -8.16 -22.14 -11.08
C ASN A 127 -8.06 -21.64 -12.52
N GLY A 128 -8.78 -22.25 -13.45
CA GLY A 128 -8.75 -21.79 -14.83
C GLY A 128 -9.99 -22.08 -15.64
N VAL A 129 -9.97 -21.53 -16.84
CA VAL A 129 -11.04 -21.56 -17.83
C VAL A 129 -10.62 -22.36 -19.06
N SER A 130 -11.61 -22.73 -19.88
CA SER A 130 -11.37 -23.51 -21.10
C SER A 130 -10.55 -22.77 -22.15
N ASP A 131 -9.94 -23.51 -23.09
CA ASP A 131 -9.31 -22.95 -24.29
C ASP A 131 -10.28 -22.05 -25.06
N ALA A 132 -11.51 -22.55 -25.27
CA ALA A 132 -12.58 -21.85 -25.96
C ALA A 132 -12.99 -20.53 -25.26
N PHE A 133 -12.69 -20.34 -23.97
CA PHE A 133 -12.88 -19.06 -23.30
C PHE A 133 -11.75 -18.09 -23.66
N VAL A 134 -10.50 -18.56 -23.61
CA VAL A 134 -9.31 -17.73 -23.87
C VAL A 134 -9.33 -17.17 -25.29
N GLU A 135 -9.72 -17.98 -26.27
CA GLU A 135 -9.79 -17.59 -27.69
C GLU A 135 -10.79 -16.47 -28.01
N LYS A 136 -11.69 -16.11 -27.08
CA LYS A 136 -12.73 -15.09 -27.33
C LYS A 136 -12.20 -13.65 -27.36
N THR A 137 -10.95 -13.43 -26.96
CA THR A 137 -10.37 -12.10 -26.83
C THR A 137 -8.91 -12.10 -27.23
N THR A 138 -8.43 -10.98 -27.76
CA THR A 138 -7.03 -10.79 -28.16
C THR A 138 -6.13 -10.41 -26.99
N LEU A 139 -6.71 -10.01 -25.85
CA LEU A 139 -5.95 -9.70 -24.64
C LEU A 139 -5.35 -10.98 -24.03
N LEU A 140 -6.09 -12.08 -24.11
CA LEU A 140 -5.67 -13.37 -23.57
C LEU A 140 -4.94 -14.15 -24.65
N ASN A 141 -4.02 -15.00 -24.23
CA ASN A 141 -3.28 -15.88 -25.13
C ASN A 141 -2.85 -17.11 -24.36
N ARG A 142 -3.17 -18.29 -24.88
CA ARG A 142 -2.72 -19.58 -24.35
C ARG A 142 -1.87 -20.23 -25.43
N ASP A 143 -0.57 -19.97 -25.34
CA ASP A 143 0.42 -20.48 -26.26
C ASP A 143 1.05 -21.74 -25.66
N ASP A 144 0.88 -22.87 -26.34
CA ASP A 144 1.37 -24.17 -25.88
C ASP A 144 2.91 -24.21 -25.75
N GLU A 145 3.64 -23.31 -26.42
CA GLU A 145 5.10 -23.21 -26.29
C GLU A 145 5.53 -22.82 -24.86
N TYR A 146 4.75 -21.97 -24.19
CA TYR A 146 5.12 -21.40 -22.88
C TYR A 146 4.27 -21.91 -21.72
N LEU A 147 3.13 -22.55 -22.01
CA LEU A 147 2.09 -22.88 -21.04
C LEU A 147 2.55 -23.83 -19.94
N ASP A 148 3.30 -24.88 -20.29
CA ASP A 148 3.77 -25.89 -19.33
C ASP A 148 4.74 -25.28 -18.31
N ASN A 149 5.64 -24.41 -18.78
CA ASN A 149 6.59 -23.68 -17.94
C ASN A 149 5.85 -22.67 -17.06
N GLU A 150 4.85 -21.96 -17.61
CA GLU A 150 4.05 -21.01 -16.85
C GLU A 150 3.23 -21.67 -15.75
N LEU A 151 2.57 -22.80 -16.03
CA LEU A 151 1.83 -23.57 -15.04
C LEU A 151 2.75 -24.10 -13.94
N SER A 152 3.93 -24.61 -14.30
CA SER A 152 4.93 -25.07 -13.33
C SER A 152 5.41 -23.93 -12.43
N ALA A 153 5.76 -22.78 -13.02
CA ALA A 153 6.19 -21.59 -12.31
C ALA A 153 5.08 -21.04 -11.39
N ALA A 154 3.84 -21.02 -11.86
CA ALA A 154 2.69 -20.56 -11.08
C ALA A 154 2.44 -21.46 -9.86
N LEU A 155 2.58 -22.78 -10.00
CA LEU A 155 2.48 -23.72 -8.86
C LEU A 155 3.61 -23.51 -7.84
N GLU A 156 4.84 -23.31 -8.33
CA GLU A 156 6.01 -23.03 -7.49
C GLU A 156 5.84 -21.73 -6.69
N VAL A 157 5.49 -20.64 -7.37
CA VAL A 157 5.24 -19.36 -6.70
C VAL A 157 4.00 -19.43 -5.82
N GLY A 158 3.00 -20.23 -6.20
CA GLY A 158 1.82 -20.51 -5.38
C GLY A 158 2.17 -21.13 -4.03
N TYR A 159 3.19 -22.00 -3.99
CA TYR A 159 3.73 -22.53 -2.73
C TYR A 159 4.39 -21.44 -1.89
N LEU A 160 5.25 -20.60 -2.49
CA LEU A 160 5.88 -19.48 -1.79
C LEU A 160 4.84 -18.49 -1.25
N LEU A 161 3.80 -18.20 -2.04
CA LEU A 161 2.70 -17.35 -1.65
C LEU A 161 1.95 -17.92 -0.45
N ARG A 162 1.69 -19.22 -0.43
CA ARG A 162 1.05 -19.89 0.70
C ARG A 162 1.89 -19.75 1.98
N LEU A 163 3.21 -19.94 1.88
CA LEU A 163 4.13 -19.78 3.01
C LEU A 163 4.22 -18.33 3.49
N ALA A 164 4.28 -17.37 2.56
CA ALA A 164 4.28 -15.94 2.84
C ALA A 164 2.89 -15.39 3.25
N SER A 165 1.88 -16.23 3.34
CA SER A 165 0.54 -15.89 3.81
C SER A 165 0.39 -16.27 5.27
N SER A 166 0.81 -15.37 6.16
CA SER A 166 0.55 -15.50 7.61
C SER A 166 -0.78 -14.85 8.00
N PRO A 167 -1.48 -15.34 9.05
CA PRO A 167 -2.78 -14.82 9.48
C PRO A 167 -2.76 -13.38 10.05
N SER A 168 -1.59 -12.78 10.24
CA SER A 168 -1.40 -11.39 10.73
C SER A 168 -1.27 -10.35 9.61
N ARG A 169 -1.70 -10.67 8.38
CA ARG A 169 -1.46 -9.85 7.19
C ARG A 169 -2.13 -8.47 7.24
N ASN A 170 -1.42 -7.49 6.69
CA ASN A 170 -1.97 -6.19 6.31
C ASN A 170 -2.66 -6.23 4.93
N GLU A 171 -2.44 -7.27 4.13
CA GLU A 171 -3.03 -7.41 2.81
C GLU A 171 -4.20 -8.37 2.84
N GLU A 172 -5.29 -7.99 2.20
CA GLU A 172 -6.50 -8.82 2.12
C GLU A 172 -6.20 -10.10 1.33
N ARG A 173 -5.47 -9.96 0.22
CA ARG A 173 -5.04 -11.09 -0.62
C ARG A 173 -3.92 -10.73 -1.59
N VAL A 174 -3.25 -11.77 -2.08
CA VAL A 174 -2.33 -11.69 -3.22
C VAL A 174 -2.81 -12.64 -4.30
N ILE A 175 -2.73 -12.20 -5.55
CA ILE A 175 -3.22 -12.90 -6.73
C ILE A 175 -2.16 -12.88 -7.83
N TYR A 176 -2.07 -13.98 -8.56
CA TYR A 176 -1.50 -13.99 -9.89
C TYR A 176 -2.58 -14.37 -10.91
N VAL A 177 -2.72 -13.57 -11.96
CA VAL A 177 -3.63 -13.83 -13.08
C VAL A 177 -2.80 -13.98 -14.35
N SER A 178 -2.89 -15.15 -14.95
CA SER A 178 -2.29 -15.46 -16.23
C SER A 178 -3.18 -15.03 -17.39
N ARG A 179 -2.58 -14.58 -18.49
CA ARG A 179 -3.27 -14.38 -19.77
C ARG A 179 -3.65 -15.70 -20.44
N ALA A 180 -3.02 -16.81 -20.03
CA ALA A 180 -3.31 -18.14 -20.52
C ALA A 180 -4.56 -18.77 -19.87
N GLY A 181 -5.43 -18.00 -19.19
CA GLY A 181 -6.72 -18.52 -18.76
C GLY A 181 -6.73 -19.13 -17.37
N PHE A 182 -5.83 -18.74 -16.47
CA PHE A 182 -5.82 -19.26 -15.10
C PHE A 182 -5.37 -18.22 -14.08
N PHE A 183 -5.64 -18.48 -12.81
CA PHE A 183 -5.26 -17.62 -11.69
C PHE A 183 -5.05 -18.44 -10.41
N LEU A 184 -4.31 -17.84 -9.49
CA LEU A 184 -4.07 -18.34 -8.13
C LEU A 184 -4.21 -17.18 -7.16
N GLU A 185 -4.65 -17.49 -5.94
CA GLU A 185 -4.94 -16.46 -4.95
C GLU A 185 -4.89 -16.99 -3.53
N THR A 186 -4.53 -16.11 -2.60
CA THR A 186 -4.38 -16.49 -1.19
C THR A 186 -5.72 -16.64 -0.44
N ASP A 187 -6.82 -16.08 -0.96
CA ASP A 187 -8.15 -16.11 -0.32
C ASP A 187 -9.11 -17.19 -0.88
N THR A 188 -8.59 -18.16 -1.65
CA THR A 188 -9.43 -18.99 -2.53
C THR A 188 -10.63 -19.59 -1.80
N PRO A 189 -11.88 -19.21 -2.15
CA PRO A 189 -13.05 -19.89 -1.63
C PRO A 189 -13.10 -21.32 -2.17
N GLY A 190 -13.45 -22.29 -1.32
CA GLY A 190 -13.39 -23.72 -1.67
C GLY A 190 -14.39 -24.20 -2.72
N ASN A 191 -15.16 -23.31 -3.36
CA ASN A 191 -16.21 -23.65 -4.31
C ASN A 191 -15.84 -23.29 -5.76
N SER A 192 -15.90 -24.27 -6.65
CA SER A 192 -15.47 -24.16 -8.06
C SER A 192 -16.53 -23.56 -8.99
N SER A 193 -17.76 -23.32 -8.50
CA SER A 193 -18.91 -22.93 -9.32
C SER A 193 -18.73 -21.59 -10.05
N ASP A 194 -17.86 -20.71 -9.55
CA ASP A 194 -17.77 -19.32 -10.00
C ASP A 194 -16.46 -18.99 -10.71
N ILE A 195 -15.60 -20.00 -11.00
CA ILE A 195 -14.25 -19.80 -11.57
C ILE A 195 -14.27 -18.96 -12.85
N VAL A 196 -15.21 -19.24 -13.76
CA VAL A 196 -15.30 -18.52 -15.04
C VAL A 196 -15.65 -17.05 -14.83
N GLN A 197 -16.64 -16.76 -13.97
CA GLN A 197 -17.08 -15.40 -13.68
C GLN A 197 -15.99 -14.64 -12.92
N ARG A 198 -15.30 -15.30 -11.99
CA ARG A 198 -14.15 -14.77 -11.26
C ARG A 198 -13.04 -14.37 -12.23
N TYR A 199 -12.63 -15.30 -13.09
CA TYR A 199 -11.55 -15.04 -14.05
C TYR A 199 -11.91 -13.91 -15.00
N TYR A 200 -13.13 -13.90 -15.55
CA TYR A 200 -13.64 -12.81 -16.38
C TYR A 200 -13.58 -11.46 -15.64
N HIS A 201 -14.03 -11.43 -14.38
CA HIS A 201 -13.96 -10.22 -13.56
C HIS A 201 -12.51 -9.74 -13.40
N LEU A 202 -11.57 -10.63 -13.09
CA LEU A 202 -10.16 -10.29 -12.89
C LEU A 202 -9.51 -9.70 -14.17
N VAL A 203 -9.70 -10.33 -15.32
CA VAL A 203 -9.06 -9.90 -16.58
C VAL A 203 -9.70 -8.66 -17.21
N THR A 204 -10.85 -8.24 -16.72
CA THR A 204 -11.52 -6.99 -17.14
C THR A 204 -11.20 -5.81 -16.24
N GLN A 205 -10.50 -6.01 -15.11
CA GLN A 205 -10.15 -4.91 -14.22
C GLN A 205 -9.06 -3.99 -14.81
N PRO A 206 -9.08 -2.68 -14.46
CA PRO A 206 -8.03 -1.74 -14.85
C PRO A 206 -6.63 -2.19 -14.38
N TRP A 207 -6.53 -2.76 -13.18
CA TRP A 207 -5.27 -3.22 -12.64
C TRP A 207 -4.66 -4.41 -13.40
N PHE A 208 -5.43 -5.08 -14.26
CA PHE A 208 -4.95 -6.12 -15.17
C PHE A 208 -4.71 -5.54 -16.58
N THR A 209 -5.72 -4.91 -17.17
CA THR A 209 -5.70 -4.43 -18.56
C THR A 209 -4.67 -3.34 -18.81
N GLN A 210 -4.45 -2.43 -17.85
CA GLN A 210 -3.46 -1.35 -17.95
C GLN A 210 -2.02 -1.80 -17.66
N GLN A 211 -1.80 -3.11 -17.46
CA GLN A 211 -0.47 -3.69 -17.31
C GLN A 211 0.11 -4.25 -18.61
N SER A 212 -0.64 -4.15 -19.71
CA SER A 212 -0.14 -4.48 -21.03
C SER A 212 1.12 -3.69 -21.38
N GLU A 213 1.95 -4.25 -22.26
CA GLU A 213 3.20 -3.61 -22.71
C GLU A 213 2.96 -2.21 -23.29
N ARG A 214 1.83 -2.01 -23.96
CA ARG A 214 1.43 -0.71 -24.51
C ARG A 214 1.25 0.35 -23.42
N GLU A 215 0.51 -0.01 -22.37
CA GLU A 215 0.07 0.92 -21.34
C GLU A 215 1.10 1.06 -20.20
N ASN A 216 1.84 0.00 -19.85
CA ASN A 216 2.88 0.00 -18.82
C ASN A 216 4.27 -0.41 -19.36
N ARG A 217 4.82 0.40 -20.27
CA ARG A 217 6.16 0.20 -20.83
C ARG A 217 7.27 0.13 -19.78
N ALA A 218 7.13 0.89 -18.70
CA ALA A 218 8.08 0.89 -17.59
C ALA A 218 8.02 -0.40 -16.75
N ARG A 219 6.99 -1.23 -16.93
CA ARG A 219 6.75 -2.47 -16.17
C ARG A 219 6.79 -2.22 -14.65
N ALA A 220 6.36 -1.02 -14.26
CA ALA A 220 6.39 -0.54 -12.89
C ALA A 220 5.16 -1.00 -12.11
N VAL A 221 5.25 -0.99 -10.78
CA VAL A 221 4.08 -1.20 -9.91
C VAL A 221 3.12 -0.02 -10.11
N ARG A 222 1.82 -0.32 -10.24
CA ARG A 222 0.75 0.68 -10.37
C ARG A 222 -0.33 0.42 -9.32
N TRP A 223 -0.96 1.50 -8.88
CA TRP A 223 -1.98 1.49 -7.84
C TRP A 223 -3.34 1.82 -8.43
N PHE A 224 -4.36 1.09 -8.00
CA PHE A 224 -5.73 1.20 -8.48
C PHE A 224 -6.71 1.19 -7.31
N ILE A 225 -7.88 1.78 -7.52
CA ILE A 225 -9.01 1.62 -6.62
C ILE A 225 -9.96 0.64 -7.30
N SER A 226 -10.13 -0.53 -6.71
CA SER A 226 -11.03 -1.58 -7.20
C SER A 226 -12.40 -1.41 -6.55
N PRO A 227 -13.49 -1.40 -7.34
CA PRO A 227 -14.84 -1.30 -6.79
C PRO A 227 -15.18 -2.55 -5.97
N PRO A 228 -16.17 -2.45 -5.06
CA PRO A 228 -16.68 -3.62 -4.34
C PRO A 228 -17.08 -4.72 -5.32
N SER A 229 -16.76 -5.97 -4.99
CA SER A 229 -17.12 -7.12 -5.83
C SER A 229 -17.88 -8.17 -5.01
N THR A 230 -18.66 -9.01 -5.69
CA THR A 230 -19.30 -10.17 -5.07
C THR A 230 -18.27 -11.24 -4.66
N PHE A 231 -17.09 -11.22 -5.28
CA PHE A 231 -16.04 -12.20 -5.09
C PHE A 231 -15.08 -11.87 -3.95
N VAL A 232 -14.98 -10.59 -3.58
CA VAL A 232 -13.91 -10.07 -2.72
C VAL A 232 -14.47 -8.84 -2.03
N GLY A 233 -14.78 -8.98 -0.74
CA GLY A 233 -15.21 -7.90 0.14
C GLY A 233 -16.36 -7.03 -0.42
N LYS A 234 -17.44 -6.85 0.34
CA LYS A 234 -18.49 -5.86 -0.04
C LYS A 234 -18.02 -4.39 0.14
N LYS A 235 -16.71 -4.13 0.04
CA LYS A 235 -16.04 -2.85 0.28
C LYS A 235 -15.04 -2.58 -0.84
N PRO A 236 -14.76 -1.30 -1.15
CA PRO A 236 -13.73 -0.96 -2.13
C PRO A 236 -12.35 -1.33 -1.59
N LEU A 237 -11.47 -1.74 -2.51
CA LEU A 237 -10.10 -2.17 -2.22
C LEU A 237 -9.11 -1.26 -2.95
N ILE A 238 -7.90 -1.15 -2.40
CA ILE A 238 -6.76 -0.57 -3.08
C ILE A 238 -5.91 -1.72 -3.60
N THR A 239 -5.66 -1.73 -4.90
CA THR A 239 -4.94 -2.82 -5.59
C THR A 239 -3.62 -2.29 -6.11
N ALA A 240 -2.50 -2.83 -5.61
CA ALA A 240 -1.20 -2.70 -6.26
C ALA A 240 -1.07 -3.81 -7.28
N SER A 241 -0.62 -3.53 -8.50
CA SER A 241 -0.36 -4.57 -9.48
C SER A 241 0.89 -4.31 -10.31
N VAL A 242 1.48 -5.39 -10.83
CA VAL A 242 2.72 -5.38 -11.60
C VAL A 242 2.70 -6.49 -12.67
N PRO A 243 3.18 -6.25 -13.91
CA PRO A 243 3.17 -7.27 -14.94
C PRO A 243 4.30 -8.29 -14.73
N VAL A 244 4.00 -9.54 -15.04
CA VAL A 244 5.01 -10.61 -15.19
C VAL A 244 5.41 -10.69 -16.66
N TYR A 245 6.66 -10.37 -16.93
CA TYR A 245 7.19 -10.29 -18.28
C TYR A 245 8.53 -11.02 -18.34
N TYR A 246 8.65 -11.96 -19.26
CA TYR A 246 9.86 -12.76 -19.48
C TYR A 246 9.98 -13.14 -20.95
N ASN A 247 11.20 -13.13 -21.50
CA ASN A 247 11.48 -13.46 -22.89
C ASN A 247 10.54 -12.79 -23.94
N HIS A 248 10.30 -11.48 -23.82
CA HIS A 248 9.39 -10.72 -24.73
C HIS A 248 7.91 -11.13 -24.66
N VAL A 249 7.53 -11.96 -23.68
CA VAL A 249 6.17 -12.38 -23.44
C VAL A 249 5.65 -11.75 -22.15
N TRP A 250 4.50 -11.08 -22.26
CA TRP A 250 3.70 -10.69 -21.10
C TRP A 250 2.83 -11.89 -20.70
N TYR A 251 3.17 -12.56 -19.59
CA TYR A 251 2.46 -13.75 -19.13
C TYR A 251 1.19 -13.40 -18.37
N GLY A 252 1.25 -12.38 -17.53
CA GLY A 252 0.17 -12.09 -16.61
C GLY A 252 0.47 -10.93 -15.67
N VAL A 253 -0.26 -10.87 -14.57
CA VAL A 253 -0.17 -9.78 -13.59
C VAL A 253 -0.20 -10.37 -12.18
N VAL A 254 0.71 -9.91 -11.34
CA VAL A 254 0.62 -10.10 -9.88
C VAL A 254 -0.08 -8.87 -9.31
N ALA A 255 -1.07 -9.11 -8.44
CA ALA A 255 -1.85 -8.08 -7.77
C ALA A 255 -1.93 -8.35 -6.26
N MET A 256 -2.03 -7.28 -5.48
CA MET A 256 -2.14 -7.32 -4.03
C MET A 256 -3.19 -6.32 -3.59
N ASP A 257 -4.17 -6.79 -2.82
CA ASP A 257 -5.31 -5.98 -2.39
C ASP A 257 -5.20 -5.59 -0.93
N PHE A 258 -5.58 -4.35 -0.63
CA PHE A 258 -5.59 -3.76 0.70
C PHE A 258 -6.96 -3.16 0.99
N THR A 259 -7.43 -3.31 2.22
CA THR A 259 -8.60 -2.55 2.66
C THR A 259 -8.20 -1.13 3.03
N PHE A 260 -9.12 -0.17 2.85
CA PHE A 260 -8.93 1.19 3.37
C PHE A 260 -8.71 1.22 4.88
N ALA A 261 -9.34 0.30 5.62
CA ALA A 261 -9.16 0.20 7.07
C ALA A 261 -7.72 -0.22 7.42
N THR A 262 -7.14 -1.15 6.66
CA THR A 262 -5.75 -1.55 6.88
C THR A 262 -4.80 -0.40 6.58
N LEU A 263 -4.96 0.28 5.43
CA LEU A 263 -4.16 1.46 5.12
C LEU A 263 -4.32 2.56 6.18
N ARG A 264 -5.53 2.76 6.72
CA ARG A 264 -5.75 3.69 7.83
C ARG A 264 -5.11 3.25 9.14
N ARG A 265 -5.13 1.96 9.47
CA ARG A 265 -4.44 1.44 10.66
C ARG A 265 -2.93 1.63 10.52
N LEU A 266 -2.41 1.35 9.33
CA LEU A 266 -1.01 1.58 8.96
C LEU A 266 -0.61 3.05 9.06
N LEU A 267 -1.54 3.98 8.84
CA LEU A 267 -1.34 5.42 9.05
C LEU A 267 -1.29 5.83 10.54
N VAL A 268 -1.80 5.00 11.46
CA VAL A 268 -1.94 5.34 12.89
C VAL A 268 -0.95 4.59 13.77
N GLU A 269 -0.53 3.38 13.39
CA GLU A 269 0.51 2.58 14.08
C GLU A 269 1.95 2.99 13.68
N ALA A 270 2.03 3.97 12.78
CA ALA A 270 3.17 4.68 12.24
C ALA A 270 3.81 5.67 13.22
#